data_AF-L7U5A6-F1
#
_entry.id   AF-L7U5A6-F1
#
_cell.length_a   1.000
_cell.length_b   1.000
_cell.length_c   1.000
_cell.angle_alpha   90.00
_cell.angle_beta   90.00
_cell.angle_gamma   90.00
#
_symmetry.space_group_name_H-M   'P 1'
#
loop_
_entity.id
_entity.type
_entity.pdbx_description
1 polymer ?
#
loop_
_entity_poly.entity_id
_entity_poly.type
_entity_poly.pdbx_seq_one_letter_code
_entity_poly.pdbx_strand_id
1 'polypeptide(L)'
;MRLSKTSRGLLGKGGNPAASHWNPASAPHGHSVGTGTPVLGLRAIGAQARERCALHSSCHAKECQHMKKLLSAAAVAALSFTATQALAAPMSPSARPVSQHFSPQVQDAFTLLGDTDNLNLVYYVPRRGGVAVQSPSTPSPIPRFQATAFVPTFGYFAGLELANLGGSFSTTSDLGALNKLSQEAAAKGFQIAPAPAARSTTQFLLSGYAPPNGRVEVDCQFEIIVVNGRDVRVPKCFTRIDPTQPYDLDTNVMYKFNTMPTLGGSVVAQDIAFQATTLPGWTPQLRTLMATGAQWDNIMTAQIDWDIKTHNLTRQARFTVNWRSLFEQASTFAAFHLRSCVDIEVRGFFERLVTCSAENTCGIRIEYLNNNVWGPTAPNDANFINVVNAVQNRLQDELFNEVRRYTTPVNGQVSNQTNSIFTLRANYEKLILERNETIYLQYNPGPTDFQVKTNLNVTCLKDGFEMGRVNWNMEDAGCRALLGQP
;
A
#
# COMPACT_ATOMS: atom_id res chain seq x y z
N MET A 1 17.18 36.14 43.85
CA MET A 1 18.67 36.16 43.79
C MET A 1 19.18 35.49 45.06
N ARG A 2 19.98 34.39 44.95
CA ARG A 2 20.50 33.56 46.08
C ARG A 2 19.43 32.84 46.94
N LEU A 3 19.69 31.69 47.58
CA LEU A 3 20.66 30.60 47.30
C LEU A 3 20.14 29.26 47.90
N SER A 4 20.81 28.15 47.57
CA SER A 4 20.45 26.76 47.88
C SER A 4 21.05 26.19 49.18
N LYS A 5 20.51 25.03 49.64
CA LYS A 5 21.16 23.82 50.22
C LYS A 5 20.06 22.85 50.73
N THR A 6 19.87 21.57 50.36
CA THR A 6 20.70 20.33 50.19
C THR A 6 20.99 19.50 51.45
N SER A 7 20.22 18.42 51.68
CA SER A 7 20.59 17.11 52.29
C SER A 7 19.34 16.20 52.29
N ARG A 8 19.31 14.95 51.78
CA ARG A 8 20.04 13.68 52.02
C ARG A 8 19.38 12.78 53.10
N GLY A 9 19.14 11.51 52.73
CA GLY A 9 18.64 10.42 53.60
C GLY A 9 17.22 9.98 53.22
N LEU A 10 16.84 8.69 53.27
CA LEU A 10 17.57 7.45 53.62
C LEU A 10 16.99 6.24 52.85
N LEU A 11 17.70 5.11 52.81
CA LEU A 11 17.19 3.88 52.18
C LEU A 11 16.21 3.14 53.09
N GLY A 12 15.13 2.60 52.50
CA GLY A 12 14.27 1.59 53.12
C GLY A 12 14.23 0.32 52.26
N LYS A 13 14.64 -0.83 52.82
CA LYS A 13 14.42 -2.17 52.24
C LYS A 13 13.29 -2.86 52.98
N GLY A 14 12.41 -3.58 52.26
CA GLY A 14 11.52 -4.58 52.85
C GLY A 14 10.18 -4.71 52.14
N GLY A 15 9.57 -5.91 52.19
CA GLY A 15 8.17 -6.10 51.83
C GLY A 15 7.88 -6.62 50.41
N ASN A 16 8.35 -7.84 50.09
CA ASN A 16 7.61 -8.73 49.19
C ASN A 16 6.73 -9.62 50.09
N PRO A 17 5.44 -9.87 49.77
CA PRO A 17 5.11 -11.23 49.33
C PRO A 17 3.90 -11.33 48.37
N ALA A 18 3.57 -12.58 48.03
CA ALA A 18 2.25 -13.05 47.58
C ALA A 18 1.79 -12.64 46.16
N ALA A 19 2.42 -13.25 45.15
CA ALA A 19 1.67 -13.66 43.97
C ALA A 19 0.66 -14.75 44.37
N SER A 20 -0.64 -14.51 44.16
CA SER A 20 -1.69 -15.50 44.40
C SER A 20 -2.08 -16.19 43.10
N HIS A 21 -1.95 -17.53 43.07
CA HIS A 21 -2.54 -18.34 42.00
C HIS A 21 -4.06 -18.22 42.05
N TRP A 22 -4.69 -18.00 40.88
CA TRP A 22 -6.06 -18.45 40.64
C TRP A 22 -6.10 -19.28 39.36
N ASN A 23 -6.53 -20.52 39.51
CA ASN A 23 -6.72 -21.50 38.45
C ASN A 23 -7.80 -22.48 38.93
N PRO A 24 -8.92 -22.61 38.20
CA PRO A 24 -9.71 -23.84 38.27
C PRO A 24 -9.89 -24.45 36.88
N ALA A 25 -9.56 -25.73 36.76
CA ALA A 25 -9.88 -26.56 35.61
C ALA A 25 -11.13 -27.42 35.88
N SER A 26 -11.48 -28.26 34.90
CA SER A 26 -12.42 -29.40 34.96
C SER A 26 -13.93 -29.11 35.07
N ALA A 27 -14.66 -29.76 34.16
CA ALA A 27 -16.08 -30.09 34.28
C ALA A 27 -16.26 -31.42 35.05
N PRO A 28 -17.49 -31.97 35.13
CA PRO A 28 -17.61 -33.33 34.59
C PRO A 28 -18.89 -33.62 33.77
N HIS A 29 -18.91 -34.82 33.18
CA HIS A 29 -19.82 -35.36 32.16
C HIS A 29 -21.23 -35.74 32.64
N GLY A 30 -22.13 -35.94 31.65
CA GLY A 30 -23.21 -36.92 31.69
C GLY A 30 -23.42 -37.57 30.30
N HIS A 31 -23.57 -38.90 30.20
CA HIS A 31 -23.64 -39.66 28.94
C HIS A 31 -24.77 -40.70 28.92
N SER A 32 -25.47 -40.83 27.77
CA SER A 32 -26.07 -42.05 27.16
C SER A 32 -27.00 -41.58 26.00
N VAL A 33 -27.11 -42.17 24.79
CA VAL A 33 -27.08 -43.56 24.26
C VAL A 33 -28.36 -44.35 24.59
N GLY A 34 -29.15 -44.85 23.64
CA GLY A 34 -29.12 -44.72 22.17
C GLY A 34 -30.08 -45.71 21.45
N THR A 35 -30.06 -45.71 20.10
CA THR A 35 -30.52 -46.79 19.16
C THR A 35 -31.96 -47.35 19.22
N GLY A 36 -32.64 -47.49 18.06
CA GLY A 36 -33.84 -48.36 17.96
C GLY A 36 -34.77 -48.20 16.74
N THR A 37 -34.49 -48.92 15.65
CA THR A 37 -35.47 -49.44 14.64
C THR A 37 -35.29 -50.97 14.58
N PRO A 38 -36.07 -51.82 13.85
CA PRO A 38 -37.12 -51.58 12.82
C PRO A 38 -38.38 -52.54 12.90
N VAL A 39 -39.16 -52.65 11.80
CA VAL A 39 -39.84 -53.89 11.24
C VAL A 39 -41.41 -53.99 11.18
N LEU A 40 -41.90 -54.35 9.96
CA LEU A 40 -43.17 -55.01 9.51
C LEU A 40 -44.57 -54.31 9.45
N GLY A 41 -45.37 -54.71 8.42
CA GLY A 41 -46.83 -54.48 8.29
C GLY A 41 -47.35 -53.89 6.93
N LEU A 42 -47.06 -54.43 5.73
CA LEU A 42 -47.68 -55.59 5.04
C LEU A 42 -49.10 -55.40 4.39
N ARG A 43 -49.16 -55.27 3.04
CA ARG A 43 -50.30 -55.54 2.08
C ARG A 43 -51.60 -54.69 2.16
N ALA A 44 -52.46 -54.54 1.13
CA ALA A 44 -52.37 -54.63 -0.35
C ALA A 44 -53.72 -54.18 -1.03
N ILE A 45 -53.77 -54.11 -2.38
CA ILE A 45 -54.98 -53.95 -3.27
C ILE A 45 -55.60 -52.52 -3.29
N GLY A 46 -56.08 -51.91 -4.39
CA GLY A 46 -56.16 -52.25 -5.84
C GLY A 46 -56.15 -50.96 -6.72
N ALA A 47 -55.84 -50.99 -8.03
CA ALA A 47 -56.76 -51.16 -9.18
C ALA A 47 -57.88 -50.09 -9.29
N GLN A 48 -58.24 -49.44 -10.43
CA GLN A 48 -57.83 -49.37 -11.86
C GLN A 48 -58.35 -47.98 -12.40
N ALA A 49 -58.12 -47.45 -13.62
CA ALA A 49 -57.69 -47.93 -14.94
C ALA A 49 -56.78 -46.87 -15.65
N ARG A 50 -56.04 -47.08 -16.76
CA ARG A 50 -55.99 -48.01 -17.93
C ARG A 50 -56.80 -47.64 -19.18
N GLU A 51 -56.30 -48.16 -20.32
CA GLU A 51 -56.63 -47.93 -21.76
C GLU A 51 -55.84 -46.76 -22.41
N ARG A 52 -55.14 -46.84 -23.56
CA ARG A 52 -54.53 -47.92 -24.43
C ARG A 52 -53.18 -47.37 -24.97
N CYS A 53 -52.15 -48.08 -25.51
CA CYS A 53 -51.98 -49.26 -26.38
C CYS A 53 -52.36 -49.03 -27.87
N ALA A 54 -51.56 -49.39 -28.90
CA ALA A 54 -50.18 -49.93 -28.97
C ALA A 54 -49.59 -49.78 -30.41
N LEU A 55 -48.48 -50.49 -30.71
CA LEU A 55 -47.74 -50.68 -31.98
C LEU A 55 -46.69 -49.59 -32.33
N HIS A 56 -45.36 -49.78 -32.39
CA HIS A 56 -44.36 -50.82 -32.79
C HIS A 56 -43.89 -50.84 -34.26
N SER A 57 -42.66 -50.33 -34.51
CA SER A 57 -41.68 -50.93 -35.44
C SER A 57 -40.26 -50.35 -35.28
N SER A 58 -39.27 -51.22 -35.06
CA SER A 58 -37.81 -51.14 -35.38
C SER A 58 -37.08 -49.77 -35.38
N CYS A 59 -36.14 -49.46 -34.48
CA CYS A 59 -34.80 -50.06 -34.26
C CYS A 59 -33.70 -49.65 -35.28
N HIS A 60 -32.80 -48.73 -34.90
CA HIS A 60 -31.33 -48.91 -34.81
C HIS A 60 -30.60 -47.55 -34.69
N ALA A 61 -30.10 -47.18 -33.49
CA ALA A 61 -29.05 -46.16 -33.23
C ALA A 61 -28.78 -45.93 -31.72
N LYS A 62 -28.59 -46.98 -30.90
CA LYS A 62 -28.46 -46.82 -29.44
C LYS A 62 -27.01 -46.77 -28.92
N GLU A 63 -26.11 -46.16 -29.69
CA GLU A 63 -24.66 -46.20 -29.43
C GLU A 63 -23.94 -44.86 -29.73
N CYS A 64 -24.60 -43.71 -29.53
CA CYS A 64 -23.99 -42.41 -29.84
C CYS A 64 -24.40 -41.24 -28.93
N GLN A 65 -24.63 -41.47 -27.62
CA GLN A 65 -25.13 -40.39 -26.72
C GLN A 65 -24.54 -40.31 -25.30
N HIS A 66 -23.46 -41.04 -24.97
CA HIS A 66 -22.75 -40.91 -23.68
C HIS A 66 -21.38 -40.21 -23.76
N MET A 67 -21.08 -39.51 -24.87
CA MET A 67 -19.77 -38.88 -25.11
C MET A 67 -19.81 -37.35 -25.34
N LYS A 68 -20.83 -36.65 -24.78
CA LYS A 68 -21.00 -35.19 -24.91
C LYS A 68 -21.33 -34.45 -23.59
N LYS A 69 -20.89 -34.99 -22.44
CA LYS A 69 -21.04 -34.34 -21.11
C LYS A 69 -19.77 -34.33 -20.23
N LEU A 70 -18.59 -34.57 -20.81
CA LEU A 70 -17.29 -34.58 -20.10
C LEU A 70 -16.17 -33.85 -20.86
N LEU A 71 -16.49 -32.75 -21.56
CA LEU A 71 -15.51 -31.94 -22.32
C LEU A 71 -15.62 -30.43 -22.01
N SER A 72 -16.00 -30.06 -20.79
CA SER A 72 -16.15 -28.66 -20.35
C SER A 72 -15.65 -28.41 -18.92
N ALA A 73 -14.65 -29.19 -18.48
CA ALA A 73 -14.11 -29.14 -17.11
C ALA A 73 -12.56 -29.22 -17.04
N ALA A 74 -11.86 -29.02 -18.15
CA ALA A 74 -10.41 -29.23 -18.26
C ALA A 74 -9.67 -28.08 -18.97
N ALA A 75 -10.16 -26.84 -18.84
CA ALA A 75 -9.59 -25.64 -19.48
C ALA A 75 -9.21 -24.51 -18.49
N VAL A 76 -9.18 -24.81 -17.18
CA VAL A 76 -8.89 -23.83 -16.10
C VAL A 76 -7.70 -24.29 -15.21
N ALA A 77 -7.07 -25.42 -15.52
CA ALA A 77 -6.05 -26.07 -14.71
C ALA A 77 -4.73 -26.36 -15.47
N ALA A 78 -4.41 -25.53 -16.48
CA ALA A 78 -3.26 -25.75 -17.39
C ALA A 78 -2.38 -24.50 -17.62
N LEU A 79 -2.41 -23.53 -16.70
CA LEU A 79 -1.46 -22.40 -16.64
C LEU A 79 -0.64 -22.36 -15.34
N SER A 80 -0.85 -23.32 -14.44
CA SER A 80 -0.28 -23.37 -13.09
C SER A 80 0.96 -24.28 -12.99
N PHE A 81 1.91 -24.14 -13.92
CA PHE A 81 3.25 -24.76 -13.80
C PHE A 81 4.36 -23.84 -14.29
N THR A 82 5.06 -23.25 -13.32
CA THR A 82 6.51 -22.97 -13.34
C THR A 82 7.11 -22.39 -14.63
N ALA A 83 6.61 -21.24 -15.07
CA ALA A 83 7.52 -20.21 -15.55
C ALA A 83 8.11 -19.48 -14.33
N THR A 84 9.44 -19.37 -14.22
CA THR A 84 10.08 -18.39 -13.32
C THR A 84 9.91 -17.00 -13.93
N GLN A 85 8.69 -16.47 -13.83
CA GLN A 85 8.38 -15.13 -14.30
C GLN A 85 9.23 -14.13 -13.51
N ALA A 86 9.83 -13.16 -14.21
CA ALA A 86 10.09 -11.88 -13.57
C ALA A 86 8.74 -11.37 -13.04
N LEU A 87 8.69 -10.97 -11.77
CA LEU A 87 7.44 -10.58 -11.13
C LEU A 87 7.03 -9.20 -11.65
N ALA A 88 6.21 -9.21 -12.71
CA ALA A 88 5.56 -8.05 -13.30
C ALA A 88 5.00 -7.14 -12.20
N ALA A 89 5.57 -5.95 -12.09
CA ALA A 89 5.36 -5.03 -11.00
C ALA A 89 5.38 -3.57 -11.49
N PRO A 90 4.78 -2.64 -10.73
CA PRO A 90 4.84 -1.21 -11.06
C PRO A 90 6.28 -0.70 -11.16
N MET A 91 6.49 0.25 -12.07
CA MET A 91 7.71 1.03 -12.20
C MET A 91 7.52 2.46 -11.68
N SER A 92 8.61 3.05 -11.18
CA SER A 92 8.63 4.46 -10.81
C SER A 92 8.30 5.35 -12.02
N PRO A 93 7.52 6.44 -11.86
CA PRO A 93 7.22 7.38 -12.95
C PRO A 93 8.47 7.96 -13.62
N SER A 94 9.57 8.14 -12.87
CA SER A 94 10.85 8.64 -13.39
C SER A 94 11.69 7.56 -14.08
N ALA A 95 11.37 6.29 -13.88
CA ALA A 95 11.94 5.18 -14.64
C ALA A 95 11.13 4.88 -15.92
N ARG A 96 9.80 5.01 -15.86
CA ARG A 96 8.89 4.72 -16.98
C ARG A 96 7.69 5.68 -17.02
N PRO A 97 7.80 6.86 -17.65
CA PRO A 97 6.76 7.89 -17.65
C PRO A 97 5.60 7.55 -18.59
N VAL A 98 4.65 6.74 -18.14
CA VAL A 98 3.46 6.38 -18.94
C VAL A 98 2.39 7.47 -19.00
N SER A 99 2.30 8.35 -18.00
CA SER A 99 1.25 9.37 -17.87
C SER A 99 1.16 10.32 -19.07
N GLN A 100 2.29 10.60 -19.74
CA GLN A 100 2.38 11.46 -20.93
C GLN A 100 1.50 10.98 -22.11
N HIS A 101 1.13 9.70 -22.12
CA HIS A 101 0.29 9.14 -23.18
C HIS A 101 -1.21 9.42 -22.97
N PHE A 102 -1.63 9.87 -21.79
CA PHE A 102 -3.03 10.05 -21.38
C PHE A 102 -3.41 11.54 -21.28
N SER A 103 -4.70 11.86 -21.41
CA SER A 103 -5.19 13.23 -21.34
C SER A 103 -5.03 13.86 -19.95
N PRO A 104 -4.97 15.20 -19.84
CA PRO A 104 -4.85 15.88 -18.54
C PRO A 104 -5.96 15.51 -17.55
N GLN A 105 -7.16 15.17 -18.03
CA GLN A 105 -8.28 14.74 -17.19
C GLN A 105 -8.02 13.36 -16.56
N VAL A 106 -7.41 12.44 -17.29
CA VAL A 106 -6.97 11.14 -16.74
C VAL A 106 -5.80 11.32 -15.77
N GLN A 107 -4.88 12.27 -16.03
CA GLN A 107 -3.76 12.58 -15.14
C GLN A 107 -4.17 13.28 -13.83
N ASP A 108 -5.26 14.05 -13.85
CA ASP A 108 -5.88 14.66 -12.66
C ASP A 108 -6.72 13.67 -11.84
N ALA A 109 -7.31 12.66 -12.48
CA ALA A 109 -8.07 11.60 -11.81
C ALA A 109 -7.18 10.46 -11.28
N PHE A 110 -6.04 10.16 -11.92
CA PHE A 110 -5.19 9.01 -11.58
C PHE A 110 -3.70 9.35 -11.52
N THR A 111 -2.97 8.61 -10.69
CA THR A 111 -1.52 8.41 -10.87
C THR A 111 -1.31 7.12 -11.66
N LEU A 112 -0.49 7.16 -12.70
CA LEU A 112 -0.25 6.03 -13.61
C LEU A 112 1.21 5.57 -13.55
N LEU A 113 1.42 4.26 -13.51
CA LEU A 113 2.72 3.60 -13.40
C LEU A 113 2.84 2.56 -14.52
N GLY A 114 3.96 2.49 -15.23
CA GLY A 114 4.19 1.40 -16.19
C GLY A 114 4.53 0.08 -15.48
N ASP A 115 4.38 -1.05 -16.13
CA ASP A 115 4.88 -2.35 -15.65
C ASP A 115 6.38 -2.57 -15.98
N THR A 116 7.04 -3.49 -15.26
CA THR A 116 8.45 -3.86 -15.48
C THR A 116 8.71 -4.62 -16.78
N ASP A 117 7.80 -5.52 -17.17
CA ASP A 117 8.04 -6.56 -18.17
C ASP A 117 7.08 -6.44 -19.36
N ASN A 118 5.82 -6.10 -19.10
CA ASN A 118 4.79 -5.87 -20.09
C ASN A 118 4.78 -4.39 -20.51
N LEU A 119 5.30 -4.11 -21.71
CA LEU A 119 5.28 -2.75 -22.27
C LEU A 119 3.85 -2.20 -22.51
N ASN A 120 2.83 -3.05 -22.53
CA ASN A 120 1.44 -2.62 -22.71
C ASN A 120 0.63 -2.54 -21.41
N LEU A 121 1.18 -2.90 -20.23
CA LEU A 121 0.47 -2.79 -18.96
C LEU A 121 0.74 -1.45 -18.25
N VAL A 122 -0.33 -0.81 -17.80
CA VAL A 122 -0.32 0.41 -16.98
C VAL A 122 -1.10 0.15 -15.69
N TYR A 123 -0.43 0.31 -14.55
CA TYR A 123 -1.11 0.34 -13.26
C TYR A 123 -1.68 1.73 -12.98
N TYR A 124 -2.86 1.80 -12.38
CA TYR A 124 -3.49 3.04 -11.94
C TYR A 124 -3.68 3.10 -10.42
N VAL A 125 -3.68 4.33 -9.90
CA VAL A 125 -4.07 4.68 -8.53
C VAL A 125 -5.04 5.85 -8.59
N PRO A 126 -6.29 5.70 -8.15
CA PRO A 126 -7.24 6.81 -8.11
C PRO A 126 -6.74 7.91 -7.17
N ARG A 127 -6.79 9.17 -7.60
CA ARG A 127 -6.52 10.34 -6.75
C ARG A 127 -7.75 10.77 -5.97
N ARG A 128 -8.94 10.47 -6.51
CA ARG A 128 -10.25 10.74 -5.92
C ARG A 128 -11.11 9.48 -5.93
N GLY A 129 -12.01 9.40 -4.95
CA GLY A 129 -13.09 8.45 -4.85
C GLY A 129 -14.17 9.00 -3.92
N GLY A 130 -15.09 8.15 -3.49
CA GLY A 130 -16.31 8.60 -2.83
C GLY A 130 -17.23 7.43 -2.50
N VAL A 131 -18.53 7.67 -2.45
CA VAL A 131 -19.52 6.65 -2.06
C VAL A 131 -19.58 5.52 -3.10
N ALA A 132 -19.53 4.27 -2.64
CA ALA A 132 -19.65 3.10 -3.51
C ALA A 132 -21.09 2.99 -4.06
N VAL A 133 -21.26 2.64 -5.34
CA VAL A 133 -22.58 2.61 -6.01
C VAL A 133 -22.86 1.26 -6.64
N GLN A 134 -24.05 0.71 -6.38
CA GLN A 134 -24.58 -0.49 -7.04
C GLN A 134 -25.42 -0.10 -8.27
N SER A 135 -25.41 -0.94 -9.30
CA SER A 135 -26.12 -0.71 -10.57
C SER A 135 -25.88 0.69 -11.19
N PRO A 136 -24.62 1.17 -11.28
CA PRO A 136 -24.28 2.56 -11.62
C PRO A 136 -24.67 2.98 -13.04
N SER A 137 -24.94 2.02 -13.94
CA SER A 137 -25.41 2.24 -15.31
C SER A 137 -26.93 2.33 -15.46
N THR A 138 -27.69 2.25 -14.36
CA THR A 138 -29.16 2.35 -14.40
C THR A 138 -29.65 3.78 -14.20
N PRO A 139 -30.89 4.13 -14.61
CA PRO A 139 -31.50 5.44 -14.32
C PRO A 139 -31.81 5.70 -12.84
N SER A 140 -31.58 4.72 -11.95
CA SER A 140 -31.84 4.84 -10.51
C SER A 140 -30.75 4.09 -9.72
N PRO A 141 -29.48 4.52 -9.83
CA PRO A 141 -28.34 3.83 -9.25
C PRO A 141 -28.37 3.94 -7.73
N ILE A 142 -27.85 2.92 -7.04
CA ILE A 142 -28.09 2.71 -5.62
C ILE A 142 -26.81 3.00 -4.82
N PRO A 143 -26.69 4.16 -4.15
CA PRO A 143 -25.54 4.44 -3.29
C PRO A 143 -25.53 3.49 -2.09
N ARG A 144 -24.35 2.94 -1.77
CA ARG A 144 -24.09 2.18 -0.55
C ARG A 144 -23.80 3.12 0.60
N PHE A 145 -24.74 4.02 0.86
CA PHE A 145 -24.74 4.99 1.95
C PHE A 145 -26.17 5.14 2.44
N GLN A 146 -26.37 5.25 3.75
CA GLN A 146 -27.64 5.56 4.37
C GLN A 146 -27.44 6.60 5.47
N ALA A 147 -28.42 7.51 5.59
CA ALA A 147 -28.50 8.50 6.66
C ALA A 147 -29.92 8.48 7.23
N THR A 148 -30.03 8.30 8.55
CA THR A 148 -31.33 8.25 9.26
C THR A 148 -31.25 9.05 10.56
N ALA A 149 -32.34 9.74 10.90
CA ALA A 149 -32.50 10.39 12.19
C ALA A 149 -33.12 9.40 13.18
N PHE A 150 -32.72 9.47 14.45
CA PHE A 150 -33.39 8.75 15.53
C PHE A 150 -33.29 9.53 16.84
N VAL A 151 -34.25 9.29 17.73
CA VAL A 151 -34.23 9.79 19.10
C VAL A 151 -34.09 8.57 20.02
N PRO A 152 -32.95 8.39 20.71
CA PRO A 152 -32.83 7.28 21.67
C PRO A 152 -33.71 7.53 22.88
N THR A 153 -34.32 6.47 23.42
CA THR A 153 -35.18 6.52 24.61
C THR A 153 -34.42 6.36 25.92
N PHE A 154 -33.12 6.03 25.86
CA PHE A 154 -32.24 5.80 27.01
C PHE A 154 -30.79 6.20 26.68
N GLY A 155 -29.94 6.23 27.71
CA GLY A 155 -28.54 6.64 27.58
C GLY A 155 -28.34 8.15 27.62
N TYR A 156 -27.12 8.59 27.36
CA TYR A 156 -26.69 9.98 27.56
C TYR A 156 -27.52 11.01 26.76
N PHE A 157 -27.87 10.68 25.51
CA PHE A 157 -28.63 11.54 24.60
C PHE A 157 -30.14 11.26 24.59
N ALA A 158 -30.69 10.64 25.64
CA ALA A 158 -32.11 10.30 25.70
C ALA A 158 -33.01 11.52 25.42
N GLY A 159 -33.91 11.41 24.45
CA GLY A 159 -34.81 12.50 24.03
C GLY A 159 -34.20 13.54 23.08
N LEU A 160 -32.94 13.40 22.67
CA LEU A 160 -32.27 14.30 21.71
C LEU A 160 -32.08 13.60 20.36
N GLU A 161 -32.38 14.29 19.25
CA GLU A 161 -32.25 13.69 17.91
C GLU A 161 -30.77 13.58 17.49
N LEU A 162 -30.39 12.38 17.03
CA LEU A 162 -29.07 12.04 16.50
C LEU A 162 -29.20 11.57 15.04
N ALA A 163 -28.18 11.79 14.22
CA ALA A 163 -28.09 11.18 12.89
C ALA A 163 -27.19 9.93 12.94
N ASN A 164 -27.72 8.78 12.49
CA ASN A 164 -26.93 7.61 12.14
C ASN A 164 -26.54 7.69 10.66
N LEU A 165 -25.28 7.39 10.39
CA LEU A 165 -24.67 7.38 9.06
C LEU A 165 -23.97 6.04 8.87
N GLY A 166 -23.99 5.49 7.66
CA GLY A 166 -23.23 4.27 7.40
C GLY A 166 -23.24 3.88 5.93
N GLY A 167 -22.21 3.15 5.52
CA GLY A 167 -22.04 2.81 4.12
C GLY A 167 -20.66 2.26 3.79
N SER A 168 -20.30 2.41 2.53
CA SER A 168 -18.97 2.13 2.01
C SER A 168 -18.53 3.27 1.10
N PHE A 169 -17.33 3.77 1.33
CA PHE A 169 -16.59 4.43 0.26
C PHE A 169 -16.08 3.37 -0.73
N SER A 170 -15.79 3.78 -1.95
CA SER A 170 -14.98 3.05 -2.92
C SER A 170 -13.94 3.98 -3.50
N THR A 171 -12.71 3.48 -3.58
CA THR A 171 -11.58 4.14 -4.25
C THR A 171 -11.80 4.33 -5.75
N THR A 172 -12.66 3.51 -6.37
CA THR A 172 -12.96 3.53 -7.81
C THR A 172 -14.40 3.97 -8.12
N SER A 173 -15.01 4.80 -7.26
CA SER A 173 -16.39 5.29 -7.47
C SER A 173 -16.54 6.30 -8.61
N ASP A 174 -15.46 6.96 -9.03
CA ASP A 174 -15.43 7.78 -10.26
C ASP A 174 -15.30 6.86 -11.49
N LEU A 175 -16.42 6.25 -11.82
CA LEU A 175 -16.58 5.34 -12.95
C LEU A 175 -16.50 6.09 -14.29
N GLY A 176 -16.84 7.38 -14.32
CA GLY A 176 -16.61 8.25 -15.47
C GLY A 176 -15.14 8.36 -15.83
N ALA A 177 -14.31 8.72 -14.86
CA ALA A 177 -12.86 8.79 -15.04
C ALA A 177 -12.26 7.40 -15.34
N LEU A 178 -12.71 6.34 -14.66
CA LEU A 178 -12.21 4.98 -14.90
C LEU A 178 -12.56 4.46 -16.30
N ASN A 179 -13.78 4.70 -16.77
CA ASN A 179 -14.20 4.40 -18.15
C ASN A 179 -13.34 5.18 -19.16
N LYS A 180 -13.06 6.46 -18.90
CA LYS A 180 -12.20 7.28 -19.75
C LYS A 180 -10.76 6.77 -19.79
N LEU A 181 -10.17 6.43 -18.65
CA LEU A 181 -8.85 5.79 -18.56
C LEU A 181 -8.82 4.48 -19.38
N SER A 182 -9.84 3.65 -19.27
CA SER A 182 -9.97 2.38 -20.02
C SER A 182 -10.05 2.62 -21.53
N GLN A 183 -10.86 3.59 -21.98
CA GLN A 183 -11.00 3.95 -23.40
C GLN A 183 -9.69 4.53 -23.97
N GLU A 184 -9.04 5.46 -23.26
CA GLU A 184 -7.77 6.04 -23.68
C GLU A 184 -6.64 4.99 -23.71
N ALA A 185 -6.62 4.07 -22.75
CA ALA A 185 -5.68 2.95 -22.73
C ALA A 185 -5.88 2.04 -23.95
N ALA A 186 -7.10 1.55 -24.16
CA ALA A 186 -7.43 0.66 -25.27
C ALA A 186 -7.13 1.29 -26.65
N ALA A 187 -7.45 2.57 -26.83
CA ALA A 187 -7.14 3.33 -28.06
C ALA A 187 -5.63 3.49 -28.34
N LYS A 188 -4.77 3.20 -27.35
CA LYS A 188 -3.30 3.27 -27.43
C LYS A 188 -2.64 1.90 -27.29
N GLY A 189 -3.41 0.81 -27.24
CA GLY A 189 -2.92 -0.56 -27.08
C GLY A 189 -2.55 -0.94 -25.64
N PHE A 190 -2.84 -0.08 -24.64
CA PHE A 190 -2.57 -0.36 -23.24
C PHE A 190 -3.69 -1.17 -22.57
N GLN A 191 -3.29 -2.04 -21.65
CA GLN A 191 -4.11 -2.71 -20.64
C GLN A 191 -3.98 -1.94 -19.32
N ILE A 192 -5.04 -1.92 -18.50
CA ILE A 192 -5.04 -1.26 -17.18
C ILE A 192 -5.30 -2.24 -16.05
N ALA A 193 -4.62 -2.04 -14.91
CA ALA A 193 -4.84 -2.76 -13.66
C ALA A 193 -4.74 -1.81 -12.45
N PRO A 194 -5.46 -2.05 -11.34
CA PRO A 194 -5.21 -1.30 -10.12
C PRO A 194 -3.82 -1.67 -9.57
N ALA A 195 -3.04 -0.69 -9.11
CA ALA A 195 -1.70 -0.94 -8.58
C ALA A 195 -1.73 -1.84 -7.32
N PRO A 196 -0.76 -2.76 -7.12
CA PRO A 196 -0.56 -3.45 -5.86
C PRO A 196 -0.01 -2.49 -4.79
N ALA A 197 -0.71 -2.39 -3.66
CA ALA A 197 -0.31 -1.62 -2.49
C ALA A 197 0.39 -2.52 -1.46
N ALA A 198 1.68 -2.27 -1.19
CA ALA A 198 2.42 -3.01 -0.19
C ALA A 198 1.99 -2.63 1.24
N ARG A 199 1.63 -1.36 1.45
CA ARG A 199 0.96 -0.87 2.67
C ARG A 199 -0.08 0.19 2.31
N SER A 200 -0.98 0.45 3.26
CA SER A 200 -1.99 1.50 3.14
C SER A 200 -2.35 2.04 4.52
N THR A 201 -2.43 3.35 4.66
CA THR A 201 -2.90 4.03 5.88
C THR A 201 -4.16 4.81 5.54
N THR A 202 -5.32 4.35 6.03
CA THR A 202 -6.58 5.13 5.94
C THR A 202 -6.69 6.08 7.13
N GLN A 203 -6.82 7.37 6.86
CA GLN A 203 -7.18 8.39 7.83
C GLN A 203 -8.56 8.93 7.50
N PHE A 204 -9.46 8.99 8.48
CA PHE A 204 -10.71 9.73 8.34
C PHE A 204 -10.52 11.14 8.91
N LEU A 205 -11.16 12.14 8.30
CA LEU A 205 -11.17 13.51 8.78
C LEU A 205 -12.62 13.87 9.13
N LEU A 206 -12.90 13.93 10.43
CA LEU A 206 -14.21 14.14 11.03
C LEU A 206 -14.24 15.56 11.58
N SER A 207 -14.74 16.51 10.78
CA SER A 207 -14.75 17.95 11.09
C SER A 207 -13.39 18.51 11.56
N GLY A 208 -12.29 18.03 10.97
CA GLY A 208 -10.93 18.45 11.30
C GLY A 208 -10.17 17.54 12.29
N TYR A 209 -10.85 16.61 12.96
CA TYR A 209 -10.21 15.59 13.82
C TYR A 209 -9.91 14.28 13.04
N ALA A 210 -8.79 13.63 13.35
CA ALA A 210 -8.36 12.39 12.70
C ALA A 210 -8.24 11.23 13.72
N PRO A 211 -9.22 10.31 13.82
CA PRO A 211 -9.14 9.17 14.74
C PRO A 211 -8.06 8.16 14.29
N PRO A 212 -6.96 7.95 15.05
CA PRO A 212 -5.80 7.21 14.57
C PRO A 212 -6.05 5.71 14.32
N ASN A 213 -7.05 5.12 14.98
CA ASN A 213 -7.45 3.72 14.80
C ASN A 213 -8.75 3.55 14.00
N GLY A 214 -9.21 4.59 13.28
CA GLY A 214 -10.50 4.56 12.57
C GLY A 214 -11.71 4.41 13.50
N ARG A 215 -11.56 4.78 14.77
CA ARG A 215 -12.58 4.74 15.81
C ARG A 215 -12.57 6.04 16.61
N VAL A 216 -13.75 6.55 16.94
CA VAL A 216 -13.93 7.68 17.86
C VAL A 216 -14.51 7.16 19.17
N GLU A 217 -13.74 7.32 20.24
CA GLU A 217 -14.20 7.24 21.63
C GLU A 217 -14.47 8.67 22.12
N VAL A 218 -15.52 8.88 22.91
CA VAL A 218 -15.84 10.19 23.49
C VAL A 218 -16.26 10.07 24.95
N ASP A 219 -15.88 11.06 25.75
CA ASP A 219 -16.58 11.40 26.99
C ASP A 219 -17.45 12.64 26.74
N CYS A 220 -18.61 12.74 27.40
CA CYS A 220 -19.57 13.81 27.18
C CYS A 220 -20.10 14.34 28.52
N GLN A 221 -20.11 15.67 28.66
CA GLN A 221 -20.66 16.36 29.82
C GLN A 221 -21.61 17.48 29.36
N PHE A 222 -22.71 17.68 30.09
CA PHE A 222 -23.73 18.67 29.72
C PHE A 222 -23.42 19.99 30.40
N GLU A 223 -23.13 21.01 29.60
CA GLU A 223 -22.97 22.39 30.05
C GLU A 223 -24.33 23.11 29.98
N ILE A 224 -24.59 24.02 30.92
CA ILE A 224 -25.75 24.90 30.87
C ILE A 224 -25.27 26.27 30.39
N ILE A 225 -25.72 26.68 29.20
CA ILE A 225 -25.44 28.01 28.64
C ILE A 225 -26.71 28.86 28.66
N VAL A 226 -26.58 30.16 28.95
CA VAL A 226 -27.72 31.08 28.97
C VAL A 226 -27.90 31.71 27.58
N VAL A 227 -28.95 31.32 26.87
CA VAL A 227 -29.30 31.87 25.54
C VAL A 227 -30.57 32.71 25.68
N ASN A 228 -30.49 34.00 25.37
CA ASN A 228 -31.62 34.95 25.47
C ASN A 228 -32.34 34.91 26.84
N GLY A 229 -31.58 34.77 27.93
CA GLY A 229 -32.11 34.70 29.30
C GLY A 229 -32.78 33.36 29.67
N ARG A 230 -32.53 32.29 28.91
CA ARG A 230 -32.99 30.93 29.22
C ARG A 230 -31.80 29.96 29.31
N ASP A 231 -31.87 29.07 30.30
CA ASP A 231 -30.92 27.98 30.45
C ASP A 231 -31.12 26.93 29.34
N VAL A 232 -30.10 26.74 28.51
CA VAL A 232 -30.07 25.73 27.45
C VAL A 232 -28.98 24.71 27.78
N ARG A 233 -29.39 23.45 27.94
CA ARG A 233 -28.49 22.34 28.25
C ARG A 233 -27.85 21.81 26.96
N VAL A 234 -26.57 22.07 26.76
CA VAL A 234 -25.81 21.69 25.55
C VAL A 234 -24.82 20.57 25.87
N PRO A 235 -24.74 19.50 25.07
CA PRO A 235 -23.73 18.48 25.24
C PRO A 235 -22.38 18.99 24.74
N LYS A 236 -21.35 18.86 25.57
CA LYS A 236 -19.95 19.11 25.25
C LYS A 236 -19.23 17.77 25.30
N CYS A 237 -18.61 17.35 24.21
CA CYS A 237 -18.00 16.03 24.11
C CYS A 237 -16.55 16.15 23.68
N PHE A 238 -15.69 15.38 24.35
CA PHE A 238 -14.27 15.36 24.11
C PHE A 238 -13.84 13.97 23.63
N THR A 239 -12.93 13.95 22.68
CA THR A 239 -12.20 12.77 22.21
C THR A 239 -10.72 12.88 22.61
N ARG A 240 -9.91 11.91 22.20
CA ARG A 240 -8.48 11.79 22.51
C ARG A 240 -7.77 11.07 21.37
N ILE A 241 -6.51 11.43 21.10
CA ILE A 241 -5.70 10.76 20.08
C ILE A 241 -5.27 9.39 20.59
N ASP A 242 -4.62 9.33 21.75
CA ASP A 242 -4.12 8.08 22.33
C ASP A 242 -5.05 7.54 23.44
N PRO A 243 -5.34 6.23 23.51
CA PRO A 243 -6.08 5.63 24.64
C PRO A 243 -5.44 5.80 26.03
N THR A 244 -4.18 6.25 26.11
CA THR A 244 -3.46 6.63 27.34
C THR A 244 -3.57 8.12 27.69
N GLN A 245 -4.08 8.96 26.79
CA GLN A 245 -4.28 10.39 27.00
C GLN A 245 -5.64 10.70 27.65
N PRO A 246 -5.78 11.88 28.31
CA PRO A 246 -7.07 12.41 28.74
C PRO A 246 -7.96 12.75 27.54
N TYR A 247 -9.26 12.94 27.80
CA TYR A 247 -10.20 13.48 26.82
C TYR A 247 -10.13 15.02 26.83
N ASP A 248 -9.40 15.60 25.88
CA ASP A 248 -9.12 17.05 25.81
C ASP A 248 -9.42 17.70 24.45
N LEU A 249 -9.73 16.92 23.41
CA LEU A 249 -10.06 17.43 22.07
C LEU A 249 -11.58 17.51 21.88
N ASP A 250 -12.12 18.71 21.67
CA ASP A 250 -13.55 18.86 21.36
C ASP A 250 -13.92 18.11 20.06
N THR A 251 -14.98 17.31 20.11
CA THR A 251 -15.47 16.50 18.99
C THR A 251 -16.90 16.91 18.67
N ASN A 252 -17.04 18.15 18.20
CA ASN A 252 -18.29 18.89 18.01
C ASN A 252 -19.33 18.20 17.12
N VAL A 253 -18.98 17.12 16.42
CA VAL A 253 -19.76 16.50 15.33
C VAL A 253 -20.09 15.03 15.55
N MET A 254 -19.12 14.21 15.99
CA MET A 254 -19.26 12.76 16.03
C MET A 254 -19.34 12.25 17.47
N TYR A 255 -20.42 11.56 17.81
CA TYR A 255 -20.57 10.79 19.04
C TYR A 255 -19.84 9.45 18.95
N LYS A 256 -19.91 8.81 17.78
CA LYS A 256 -19.35 7.48 17.53
C LYS A 256 -18.90 7.37 16.08
N PHE A 257 -17.75 6.76 15.87
CA PHE A 257 -17.27 6.42 14.53
C PHE A 257 -16.60 5.04 14.57
N ASN A 258 -16.82 4.23 13.53
CA ASN A 258 -16.17 2.95 13.28
C ASN A 258 -15.91 2.82 11.77
N THR A 259 -14.72 2.36 11.40
CA THR A 259 -14.42 1.93 10.03
C THR A 259 -13.65 0.60 10.00
N MET A 260 -13.58 -0.03 8.84
CA MET A 260 -12.56 -1.01 8.49
C MET A 260 -11.58 -0.35 7.51
N PRO A 261 -10.37 0.05 7.94
CA PRO A 261 -9.33 0.61 7.07
C PRO A 261 -8.95 -0.33 5.91
N THR A 262 -8.33 0.24 4.87
CA THR A 262 -7.81 -0.53 3.72
C THR A 262 -6.73 -1.52 4.13
N LEU A 263 -6.65 -2.63 3.41
CA LEU A 263 -5.69 -3.70 3.65
C LEU A 263 -4.44 -3.52 2.78
N GLY A 264 -3.26 -3.48 3.42
CA GLY A 264 -1.98 -3.62 2.74
C GLY A 264 -1.74 -5.05 2.25
N GLY A 265 -0.91 -5.23 1.23
CA GLY A 265 -0.71 -6.52 0.56
C GLY A 265 -1.84 -6.88 -0.42
N SER A 266 -2.61 -5.88 -0.85
CA SER A 266 -3.74 -5.99 -1.78
C SER A 266 -3.55 -5.02 -2.96
N VAL A 267 -4.59 -4.72 -3.73
CA VAL A 267 -4.59 -3.65 -4.74
C VAL A 267 -5.19 -2.36 -4.18
N VAL A 268 -4.93 -1.22 -4.83
CA VAL A 268 -5.50 0.10 -4.46
C VAL A 268 -7.01 0.21 -4.71
N ALA A 269 -7.60 -0.66 -5.54
CA ALA A 269 -9.04 -0.74 -5.76
C ALA A 269 -9.73 -1.47 -4.60
N GLN A 270 -10.07 -0.72 -3.55
CA GLN A 270 -10.75 -1.21 -2.34
C GLN A 270 -12.02 -0.41 -2.02
N ASP A 271 -12.91 -1.09 -1.27
CA ASP A 271 -14.09 -0.54 -0.62
C ASP A 271 -13.83 -0.38 0.88
N ILE A 272 -14.22 0.76 1.45
CA ILE A 272 -13.93 1.13 2.85
C ILE A 272 -15.27 1.31 3.58
N ALA A 273 -15.67 0.31 4.35
CA ALA A 273 -16.92 0.30 5.10
C ALA A 273 -16.81 1.12 6.39
N PHE A 274 -17.85 1.90 6.71
CA PHE A 274 -17.90 2.73 7.91
C PHE A 274 -19.32 2.86 8.48
N GLN A 275 -19.38 3.24 9.76
CA GLN A 275 -20.59 3.60 10.49
C GLN A 275 -20.27 4.76 11.44
N ALA A 276 -21.14 5.77 11.48
CA ALA A 276 -21.03 6.90 12.39
C ALA A 276 -22.37 7.24 13.05
N THR A 277 -22.30 7.90 14.20
CA THR A 277 -23.44 8.56 14.85
C THR A 277 -22.99 9.96 15.22
N THR A 278 -23.74 10.99 14.82
CA THR A 278 -23.41 12.38 15.17
C THR A 278 -23.80 12.71 16.60
N LEU A 279 -23.33 13.86 17.09
CA LEU A 279 -23.93 14.55 18.22
C LEU A 279 -25.30 15.17 17.85
N PRO A 280 -26.11 15.58 18.85
CA PRO A 280 -27.35 16.30 18.61
C PRO A 280 -27.15 17.61 17.83
N GLY A 281 -28.20 18.04 17.13
CA GLY A 281 -28.22 19.32 16.42
C GLY A 281 -27.57 19.31 15.03
N TRP A 282 -26.90 18.23 14.63
CA TRP A 282 -26.32 18.09 13.29
C TRP A 282 -27.34 17.69 12.21
N THR A 283 -28.45 17.04 12.57
CA THR A 283 -29.45 16.56 11.62
C THR A 283 -29.95 17.63 10.64
N PRO A 284 -30.28 18.88 11.05
CA PRO A 284 -30.72 19.92 10.11
C PRO A 284 -29.66 20.27 9.07
N GLN A 285 -28.37 20.34 9.44
CA GLN A 285 -27.29 20.59 8.48
C GLN A 285 -27.13 19.41 7.51
N LEU A 286 -27.21 18.17 8.01
CA LEU A 286 -27.16 16.98 7.17
C LEU A 286 -28.36 16.90 6.21
N ARG A 287 -29.57 17.23 6.66
CA ARG A 287 -30.76 17.34 5.79
C ARG A 287 -30.56 18.41 4.71
N THR A 288 -29.94 19.55 5.01
CA THR A 288 -29.61 20.58 4.00
C THR A 288 -28.64 20.09 2.93
N LEU A 289 -27.60 19.33 3.32
CA LEU A 289 -26.68 18.69 2.36
C LEU A 289 -27.39 17.63 1.50
N MET A 290 -28.25 16.80 2.12
CA MET A 290 -29.02 15.76 1.42
C MET A 290 -30.19 16.30 0.59
N ALA A 291 -30.71 17.50 0.86
CA ALA A 291 -31.69 18.15 0.00
C ALA A 291 -31.05 18.68 -1.30
N THR A 292 -29.75 19.00 -1.26
CA THR A 292 -29.02 19.64 -2.37
C THR A 292 -28.13 18.69 -3.17
N GLY A 293 -27.64 17.60 -2.57
CA GLY A 293 -26.61 16.75 -3.16
C GLY A 293 -25.18 17.27 -2.94
N ALA A 294 -25.01 18.24 -2.04
CA ALA A 294 -23.75 18.93 -1.76
C ALA A 294 -22.66 18.01 -1.17
N GLN A 295 -21.43 18.51 -1.19
CA GLN A 295 -20.24 17.79 -0.70
C GLN A 295 -20.10 17.90 0.83
N TRP A 296 -19.53 16.87 1.47
CA TRP A 296 -19.44 16.74 2.94
C TRP A 296 -18.03 17.03 3.49
N ASP A 297 -17.19 17.78 2.76
CA ASP A 297 -15.76 17.95 3.09
C ASP A 297 -15.48 18.49 4.50
N ASN A 298 -16.39 19.30 5.03
CA ASN A 298 -16.32 19.87 6.38
C ASN A 298 -16.91 18.96 7.49
N ILE A 299 -17.49 17.81 7.14
CA ILE A 299 -18.10 16.86 8.09
C ILE A 299 -17.33 15.55 8.12
N MET A 300 -17.10 14.92 6.96
CA MET A 300 -16.49 13.59 6.87
C MET A 300 -15.85 13.36 5.50
N THR A 301 -14.52 13.31 5.47
CA THR A 301 -13.74 12.77 4.34
C THR A 301 -12.84 11.64 4.82
N ALA A 302 -12.19 10.94 3.89
CA ALA A 302 -11.08 10.07 4.20
C ALA A 302 -9.94 10.24 3.19
N GLN A 303 -8.71 10.10 3.67
CA GLN A 303 -7.49 10.05 2.87
C GLN A 303 -6.89 8.64 3.04
N ILE A 304 -6.50 8.00 1.94
CA ILE A 304 -5.68 6.79 1.97
C ILE A 304 -4.31 7.14 1.42
N ASP A 305 -3.29 6.93 2.24
CA ASP A 305 -1.89 7.00 1.84
C ASP A 305 -1.42 5.59 1.49
N TRP A 306 -1.05 5.38 0.22
CA TRP A 306 -0.59 4.09 -0.30
C TRP A 306 0.93 4.05 -0.43
N ASP A 307 1.57 3.00 0.10
CA ASP A 307 2.95 2.66 -0.21
C ASP A 307 2.96 1.58 -1.32
N ILE A 308 3.43 1.94 -2.51
CA ILE A 308 3.54 1.03 -3.66
C ILE A 308 5.00 0.68 -3.87
N LYS A 309 5.33 -0.61 -3.92
CA LYS A 309 6.66 -1.08 -4.32
C LYS A 309 6.81 -0.90 -5.83
N THR A 310 7.68 0.04 -6.22
CA THR A 310 7.99 0.37 -7.61
C THR A 310 9.41 -0.02 -7.95
N HIS A 311 9.64 -0.63 -9.11
CA HIS A 311 10.98 -0.88 -9.62
C HIS A 311 11.49 0.30 -10.45
N ASN A 312 12.80 0.39 -10.58
CA ASN A 312 13.44 1.29 -11.54
C ASN A 312 14.09 0.45 -12.64
N LEU A 313 14.29 1.04 -13.82
CA LEU A 313 15.04 0.38 -14.90
C LEU A 313 16.43 -0.01 -14.39
N THR A 314 16.86 -1.25 -14.67
CA THR A 314 18.24 -1.70 -14.50
C THR A 314 19.16 -0.71 -15.20
N ARG A 315 19.98 0.00 -14.42
CA ARG A 315 20.87 1.03 -14.95
C ARG A 315 22.15 0.38 -15.45
N GLN A 316 22.67 0.92 -16.53
CA GLN A 316 23.97 0.55 -17.07
C GLN A 316 24.92 1.72 -16.86
N ALA A 317 26.04 1.45 -16.21
CA ALA A 317 27.25 2.25 -16.34
C ALA A 317 28.25 1.45 -17.18
N ARG A 318 29.12 2.13 -17.91
CA ARG A 318 30.32 1.52 -18.46
C ARG A 318 31.51 2.36 -18.01
N PHE A 319 32.66 1.72 -17.87
CA PHE A 319 33.89 2.44 -17.61
C PHE A 319 35.01 1.93 -18.52
N THR A 320 35.76 2.87 -19.08
CA THR A 320 36.92 2.61 -19.93
C THR A 320 38.17 2.84 -19.10
N VAL A 321 38.99 1.80 -18.96
CA VAL A 321 40.24 1.83 -18.20
C VAL A 321 41.42 2.01 -19.14
N ASN A 322 42.19 3.08 -18.95
CA ASN A 322 43.57 3.19 -19.44
C ASN A 322 44.48 2.65 -18.34
N TRP A 323 44.88 1.38 -18.45
CA TRP A 323 45.62 0.67 -17.42
C TRP A 323 46.93 1.34 -17.04
N ARG A 324 47.64 1.94 -18.00
CA ARG A 324 48.89 2.66 -17.77
C ARG A 324 48.68 3.88 -16.88
N SER A 325 47.79 4.78 -17.27
CA SER A 325 47.48 5.97 -16.47
C SER A 325 46.86 5.60 -15.11
N LEU A 326 46.11 4.50 -15.03
CA LEU A 326 45.56 4.00 -13.77
C LEU A 326 46.65 3.50 -12.80
N PHE A 327 47.64 2.77 -13.30
CA PHE A 327 48.79 2.34 -12.50
C PHE A 327 49.73 3.49 -12.14
N GLU A 328 49.92 4.47 -13.02
CA GLU A 328 50.66 5.70 -12.71
C GLU A 328 49.98 6.45 -11.54
N GLN A 329 48.66 6.64 -11.56
CA GLN A 329 47.91 7.24 -10.46
C GLN A 329 47.91 6.39 -9.17
N ALA A 330 47.71 5.07 -9.27
CA ALA A 330 47.72 4.17 -8.11
C ALA A 330 49.11 4.14 -7.44
N SER A 331 50.19 4.15 -8.24
CA SER A 331 51.57 4.20 -7.77
C SER A 331 51.89 5.54 -7.09
N THR A 332 51.50 6.66 -7.70
CA THR A 332 51.63 8.00 -7.10
C THR A 332 50.86 8.09 -5.78
N PHE A 333 49.62 7.61 -5.73
CA PHE A 333 48.82 7.59 -4.51
C PHE A 333 49.46 6.72 -3.43
N ALA A 334 49.82 5.47 -3.74
CA ALA A 334 50.52 4.59 -2.82
C ALA A 334 51.84 5.20 -2.31
N ALA A 335 52.60 5.93 -3.15
CA ALA A 335 53.84 6.58 -2.74
C ALA A 335 53.63 7.67 -1.68
N PHE A 336 52.55 8.46 -1.74
CA PHE A 336 52.18 9.39 -0.67
C PHE A 336 51.85 8.66 0.65
N HIS A 337 51.21 7.49 0.56
CA HIS A 337 50.88 6.64 1.71
C HIS A 337 51.99 5.60 2.02
N LEU A 338 53.26 5.97 1.85
CA LEU A 338 54.44 5.14 2.18
C LEU A 338 54.44 3.70 1.59
N ARG A 339 53.74 3.52 0.46
CA ARG A 339 53.46 2.26 -0.25
C ARG A 339 52.53 1.27 0.49
N SER A 340 51.80 1.74 1.50
CA SER A 340 50.96 0.94 2.40
C SER A 340 49.68 1.71 2.78
N CYS A 341 48.63 1.60 1.98
CA CYS A 341 47.35 2.27 2.23
C CYS A 341 46.45 1.45 3.19
N VAL A 342 45.62 2.08 4.01
CA VAL A 342 44.52 1.42 4.72
C VAL A 342 43.21 1.43 3.90
N ASP A 343 42.26 0.58 4.29
CA ASP A 343 40.91 0.45 3.72
C ASP A 343 40.23 1.78 3.34
N ILE A 344 40.19 2.76 4.24
CA ILE A 344 39.54 4.06 4.00
C ILE A 344 40.30 4.92 2.97
N GLU A 345 41.63 4.76 2.86
CA GLU A 345 42.46 5.47 1.88
C GLU A 345 42.30 4.86 0.48
N VAL A 346 42.21 3.53 0.39
CA VAL A 346 41.91 2.81 -0.87
C VAL A 346 40.51 3.17 -1.38
N ARG A 347 39.51 3.20 -0.49
CA ARG A 347 38.17 3.69 -0.84
C ARG A 347 38.20 5.14 -1.33
N GLY A 348 38.87 6.03 -0.59
CA GLY A 348 39.03 7.44 -0.98
C GLY A 348 39.83 7.64 -2.27
N PHE A 349 40.61 6.66 -2.72
CA PHE A 349 41.22 6.64 -4.05
C PHE A 349 40.20 6.31 -5.14
N PHE A 350 39.39 5.27 -4.96
CA PHE A 350 38.31 4.93 -5.92
C PHE A 350 37.23 6.01 -6.01
N GLU A 351 36.85 6.66 -4.91
CA GLU A 351 35.93 7.80 -4.91
C GLU A 351 36.44 8.98 -5.78
N ARG A 352 37.75 9.26 -5.76
CA ARG A 352 38.37 10.27 -6.64
C ARG A 352 38.45 9.81 -8.10
N LEU A 353 38.84 8.54 -8.35
CA LEU A 353 38.87 7.97 -9.70
C LEU A 353 37.52 8.09 -10.42
N VAL A 354 36.42 7.81 -9.72
CA VAL A 354 35.05 7.82 -10.28
C VAL A 354 34.59 9.24 -10.69
N THR A 355 35.21 10.30 -10.15
CA THR A 355 34.96 11.69 -10.57
C THR A 355 35.78 12.15 -11.78
N CYS A 356 36.66 11.30 -12.35
CA CYS A 356 37.54 11.72 -13.44
C CYS A 356 36.80 11.91 -14.77
N SER A 357 37.11 13.02 -15.45
CA SER A 357 36.52 13.37 -16.75
C SER A 357 37.15 12.65 -17.95
N ALA A 358 38.36 12.10 -17.82
CA ALA A 358 39.08 11.47 -18.93
C ALA A 358 40.02 10.33 -18.49
N GLU A 359 39.96 9.21 -19.21
CA GLU A 359 40.78 8.02 -18.98
C GLU A 359 42.29 8.29 -19.09
N ASN A 360 42.71 9.23 -19.93
CA ASN A 360 44.10 9.63 -20.08
C ASN A 360 44.61 10.57 -18.97
N THR A 361 43.74 11.01 -18.05
CA THR A 361 44.11 11.89 -16.92
C THR A 361 44.20 11.11 -15.61
N CYS A 362 43.21 10.26 -15.32
CA CYS A 362 43.19 9.48 -14.07
C CYS A 362 43.14 7.95 -14.26
N GLY A 363 43.29 7.44 -15.50
CA GLY A 363 43.24 6.00 -15.77
C GLY A 363 41.84 5.41 -15.96
N ILE A 364 40.78 6.16 -15.69
CA ILE A 364 39.40 5.73 -15.89
C ILE A 364 38.55 6.88 -16.44
N ARG A 365 37.60 6.55 -17.33
CA ARG A 365 36.44 7.37 -17.68
C ARG A 365 35.19 6.55 -17.42
N ILE A 366 34.21 7.14 -16.75
CA ILE A 366 32.92 6.49 -16.45
C ILE A 366 31.82 7.18 -17.22
N GLU A 367 30.94 6.39 -17.83
CA GLU A 367 29.79 6.87 -18.57
C GLU A 367 28.52 6.13 -18.10
N TYR A 368 27.50 6.90 -17.75
CA TYR A 368 26.20 6.46 -17.29
C TYR A 368 25.22 6.48 -18.48
N LEU A 369 24.39 5.45 -18.63
CA LEU A 369 23.40 5.36 -19.70
C LEU A 369 22.13 6.15 -19.34
N ASN A 370 22.03 7.36 -19.88
CA ASN A 370 20.93 8.31 -19.67
C ASN A 370 20.17 8.51 -20.99
N ASN A 371 18.88 8.15 -21.04
CA ASN A 371 18.04 8.25 -22.25
C ASN A 371 18.69 7.64 -23.51
N ASN A 372 19.28 6.45 -23.36
CA ASN A 372 20.06 5.73 -24.38
C ASN A 372 21.36 6.43 -24.87
N VAL A 373 21.76 7.53 -24.24
CA VAL A 373 23.03 8.23 -24.48
C VAL A 373 23.99 7.98 -23.32
N TRP A 374 25.26 7.72 -23.63
CA TRP A 374 26.33 7.59 -22.63
C TRP A 374 26.87 8.98 -22.27
N GLY A 375 26.92 9.31 -20.97
CA GLY A 375 27.45 10.61 -20.50
C GLY A 375 28.07 10.55 -19.09
N PRO A 376 28.92 11.51 -18.71
CA PRO A 376 29.76 11.42 -17.51
C PRO A 376 29.02 11.64 -16.18
N THR A 377 27.79 12.13 -16.21
CA THR A 377 27.04 12.55 -15.00
C THR A 377 26.21 11.41 -14.41
N ALA A 378 26.49 11.06 -13.16
CA ALA A 378 25.66 10.15 -12.37
C ALA A 378 24.25 10.74 -12.16
N PRO A 379 23.15 9.96 -12.29
CA PRO A 379 21.80 10.54 -12.16
C PRO A 379 21.38 10.94 -10.73
N ASN A 380 22.09 10.44 -9.71
CA ASN A 380 21.97 10.81 -8.30
C ASN A 380 23.14 10.22 -7.49
N ASP A 381 23.26 10.61 -6.22
CA ASP A 381 24.35 10.21 -5.32
C ASP A 381 24.38 8.70 -5.04
N ALA A 382 23.22 8.04 -4.96
CA ALA A 382 23.14 6.60 -4.75
C ALA A 382 23.71 5.82 -5.95
N ASN A 383 23.46 6.30 -7.17
CA ASN A 383 24.04 5.75 -8.40
C ASN A 383 25.57 5.98 -8.45
N PHE A 384 26.06 7.13 -7.99
CA PHE A 384 27.49 7.39 -7.84
C PHE A 384 28.13 6.40 -6.85
N ILE A 385 27.58 6.27 -5.63
CA ILE A 385 28.08 5.36 -4.59
C ILE A 385 28.07 3.89 -5.07
N ASN A 386 27.02 3.46 -5.76
CA ASN A 386 26.94 2.10 -6.31
C ASN A 386 28.02 1.85 -7.37
N VAL A 387 28.35 2.84 -8.21
CA VAL A 387 29.44 2.74 -9.18
C VAL A 387 30.82 2.81 -8.50
N VAL A 388 31.02 3.61 -7.45
CA VAL A 388 32.23 3.56 -6.62
C VAL A 388 32.47 2.15 -6.09
N ASN A 389 31.47 1.55 -5.44
CA ASN A 389 31.57 0.20 -4.87
C ASN A 389 31.87 -0.85 -5.95
N ALA A 390 31.23 -0.75 -7.12
CA ALA A 390 31.44 -1.69 -8.23
C ALA A 390 32.82 -1.52 -8.92
N VAL A 391 33.30 -0.30 -9.08
CA VAL A 391 34.65 0.00 -9.61
C VAL A 391 35.72 -0.45 -8.62
N GLN A 392 35.55 -0.19 -7.32
CA GLN A 392 36.44 -0.72 -6.28
C GLN A 392 36.46 -2.25 -6.32
N ASN A 393 35.31 -2.92 -6.23
CA ASN A 393 35.24 -4.40 -6.24
C ASN A 393 35.83 -5.03 -7.52
N ARG A 394 35.85 -4.33 -8.66
CA ARG A 394 36.41 -4.85 -9.92
C ARG A 394 37.91 -4.55 -10.10
N LEU A 395 38.41 -3.43 -9.57
CA LEU A 395 39.78 -2.94 -9.80
C LEU A 395 40.70 -3.01 -8.58
N GLN A 396 40.18 -3.16 -7.36
CA GLN A 396 40.98 -3.25 -6.14
C GLN A 396 41.99 -4.40 -6.23
N ASP A 397 41.54 -5.60 -6.58
CA ASP A 397 42.41 -6.77 -6.68
C ASP A 397 43.39 -6.70 -7.86
N GLU A 398 43.13 -5.86 -8.87
CA GLU A 398 44.03 -5.63 -10.00
C GLU A 398 45.15 -4.63 -9.65
N LEU A 399 44.85 -3.62 -8.83
CA LEU A 399 45.75 -2.53 -8.44
C LEU A 399 46.45 -2.74 -7.09
N PHE A 400 45.87 -3.53 -6.19
CA PHE A 400 46.32 -3.69 -4.81
C PHE A 400 46.29 -5.16 -4.35
N ASN A 401 47.23 -5.53 -3.48
CA ASN A 401 47.22 -6.77 -2.73
C ASN A 401 46.76 -6.47 -1.30
N GLU A 402 45.71 -7.15 -0.81
CA GLU A 402 45.32 -7.10 0.60
C GLU A 402 46.38 -7.84 1.45
N VAL A 403 47.22 -7.10 2.16
CA VAL A 403 48.18 -7.63 3.14
C VAL A 403 47.45 -7.93 4.44
N ARG A 404 46.61 -8.97 4.42
CA ARG A 404 46.25 -9.67 5.65
C ARG A 404 47.54 -10.14 6.31
N ARG A 405 47.71 -9.88 7.61
CA ARG A 405 48.91 -10.29 8.32
C ARG A 405 49.09 -11.81 8.21
N TYR A 406 50.13 -12.24 7.50
CA TYR A 406 50.67 -13.60 7.59
C TYR A 406 51.38 -13.82 8.94
N THR A 407 50.70 -13.49 10.04
CA THR A 407 51.14 -13.74 11.41
C THR A 407 50.20 -14.74 12.04
N THR A 408 50.44 -16.03 11.78
CA THR A 408 50.11 -17.06 12.77
C THR A 408 50.78 -16.62 14.08
N PRO A 409 50.04 -16.38 15.17
CA PRO A 409 50.58 -15.69 16.33
C PRO A 409 51.48 -16.64 17.14
N VAL A 410 52.80 -16.59 16.87
CA VAL A 410 53.81 -17.43 17.56
C VAL A 410 53.83 -17.18 19.07
N ASN A 411 53.40 -16.00 19.53
CA ASN A 411 53.20 -15.69 20.95
C ASN A 411 52.00 -14.75 21.20
N GLY A 412 50.80 -15.32 21.36
CA GLY A 412 49.75 -14.88 22.29
C GLY A 412 49.08 -13.48 22.17
N GLN A 413 49.66 -12.49 21.48
CA GLN A 413 49.12 -11.13 21.43
C GLN A 413 48.33 -10.89 20.14
N VAL A 414 47.01 -10.91 20.26
CA VAL A 414 46.08 -10.58 19.17
C VAL A 414 46.05 -9.05 18.99
N SER A 415 46.36 -8.59 17.77
CA SER A 415 46.25 -7.18 17.41
C SER A 415 44.86 -6.91 16.82
N ASN A 416 43.98 -6.29 17.59
CA ASN A 416 42.57 -6.03 17.22
C ASN A 416 42.42 -4.84 16.24
N GLN A 417 43.34 -4.68 15.29
CA GLN A 417 43.20 -3.65 14.25
C GLN A 417 42.24 -4.14 13.16
N THR A 418 41.09 -3.47 13.07
CA THR A 418 39.95 -3.79 12.18
C THR A 418 40.16 -3.41 10.71
N ASN A 419 41.32 -2.86 10.36
CA ASN A 419 41.58 -2.23 9.07
C ASN A 419 42.53 -3.11 8.25
N SER A 420 42.12 -3.48 7.04
CA SER A 420 42.98 -4.13 6.06
C SER A 420 44.02 -3.15 5.52
N ILE A 421 45.24 -3.66 5.30
CA ILE A 421 46.37 -2.90 4.74
C ILE A 421 46.56 -3.38 3.30
N PHE A 422 46.77 -2.44 2.38
CA PHE A 422 46.89 -2.68 0.95
C PHE A 422 48.24 -2.17 0.44
N THR A 423 48.93 -3.00 -0.34
CA THR A 423 50.16 -2.63 -1.05
C THR A 423 49.90 -2.67 -2.56
N LEU A 424 50.61 -1.87 -3.34
CA LEU A 424 50.41 -1.83 -4.80
C LEU A 424 50.72 -3.19 -5.44
N ARG A 425 49.79 -3.72 -6.24
CA ARG A 425 49.99 -4.91 -7.07
C ARG A 425 50.60 -4.50 -8.41
N ALA A 426 51.63 -5.20 -8.86
CA ALA A 426 52.14 -5.03 -10.21
C ALA A 426 51.46 -6.01 -11.18
N ASN A 427 50.39 -5.58 -11.86
CA ASN A 427 49.81 -6.38 -12.95
C ASN A 427 50.50 -6.07 -14.29
N TYR A 428 51.63 -6.76 -14.52
CA TYR A 428 52.41 -6.60 -15.75
C TYR A 428 51.65 -7.00 -17.03
N GLU A 429 50.69 -7.92 -16.96
CA GLU A 429 49.88 -8.30 -18.13
C GLU A 429 49.04 -7.12 -18.62
N LYS A 430 48.33 -6.44 -17.71
CA LYS A 430 47.54 -5.24 -18.01
C LYS A 430 48.40 -4.06 -18.47
N LEU A 431 49.62 -3.93 -17.94
CA LEU A 431 50.57 -2.90 -18.34
C LEU A 431 51.17 -3.13 -19.74
N ILE A 432 51.54 -4.38 -20.07
CA ILE A 432 52.21 -4.72 -21.34
C ILE A 432 51.24 -4.70 -22.53
N LEU A 433 49.96 -5.00 -22.30
CA LEU A 433 48.98 -5.07 -23.39
C LEU A 433 48.54 -3.71 -23.96
N GLU A 434 48.80 -2.60 -23.26
CA GLU A 434 48.49 -1.18 -23.62
C GLU A 434 47.08 -0.90 -24.20
N ARG A 435 46.11 -1.80 -24.01
CA ARG A 435 44.74 -1.68 -24.54
C ARG A 435 43.79 -1.10 -23.49
N ASN A 436 43.00 -0.11 -23.89
CA ASN A 436 41.92 0.40 -23.07
C ASN A 436 40.81 -0.66 -22.95
N GLU A 437 40.41 -0.99 -21.72
CA GLU A 437 39.41 -2.03 -21.41
C GLU A 437 38.08 -1.37 -21.06
N THR A 438 37.01 -1.63 -21.83
CA THR A 438 35.66 -1.15 -21.52
C THR A 438 34.86 -2.21 -20.79
N ILE A 439 34.56 -1.95 -19.51
CA ILE A 439 33.79 -2.85 -18.64
C ILE A 439 32.38 -2.30 -18.47
N TYR A 440 31.38 -3.17 -18.61
CA TYR A 440 29.97 -2.83 -18.40
C TYR A 440 29.51 -3.27 -17.00
N LEU A 441 28.85 -2.36 -16.29
CA LEU A 441 28.22 -2.57 -14.98
C LEU A 441 26.70 -2.46 -15.14
N GLN A 442 26.00 -3.56 -14.92
CA GLN A 442 24.54 -3.55 -14.78
C GLN A 442 24.19 -3.57 -13.29
N TYR A 443 23.34 -2.66 -12.83
CA TYR A 443 22.79 -2.70 -11.48
C TYR A 443 21.31 -2.36 -11.47
N ASN A 444 20.54 -3.12 -10.71
CA ASN A 444 19.16 -2.82 -10.38
C ASN A 444 19.15 -2.19 -8.97
N PRO A 445 18.69 -0.94 -8.78
CA PRO A 445 18.59 -0.33 -7.45
C PRO A 445 17.50 -0.96 -6.57
N GLY A 446 16.72 -1.91 -7.10
CA GLY A 446 15.69 -2.65 -6.40
C GLY A 446 14.33 -1.93 -6.34
N PRO A 447 13.37 -2.50 -5.60
CA PRO A 447 12.06 -1.90 -5.40
C PRO A 447 12.13 -0.71 -4.43
N THR A 448 11.92 0.50 -4.96
CA THR A 448 11.72 1.74 -4.20
C THR A 448 10.27 1.91 -3.78
N ASP A 449 10.03 2.44 -2.57
CA ASP A 449 8.68 2.83 -2.15
C ASP A 449 8.25 4.12 -2.88
N PHE A 450 7.06 4.08 -3.47
CA PHE A 450 6.41 5.22 -4.11
C PHE A 450 5.11 5.52 -3.37
N GLN A 451 5.00 6.74 -2.84
CA GLN A 451 3.86 7.17 -2.03
C GLN A 451 2.87 8.00 -2.85
N VAL A 452 1.58 7.66 -2.73
CA VAL A 452 0.50 8.28 -3.49
C VAL A 452 -0.81 8.24 -2.69
N LYS A 453 -1.65 9.27 -2.86
CA LYS A 453 -2.85 9.50 -2.05
C LYS A 453 -4.14 9.31 -2.84
N THR A 454 -5.17 8.77 -2.18
CA THR A 454 -6.57 8.79 -2.65
C THR A 454 -7.44 9.54 -1.65
N ASN A 455 -8.15 10.58 -2.08
CA ASN A 455 -9.12 11.31 -1.26
C ASN A 455 -10.54 10.80 -1.52
N LEU A 456 -11.33 10.63 -0.46
CA LEU A 456 -12.68 10.05 -0.48
C LEU A 456 -13.67 11.03 0.18
N ASN A 457 -14.80 11.30 -0.49
CA ASN A 457 -15.78 12.29 -0.04
C ASN A 457 -17.23 11.81 -0.27
N VAL A 458 -18.17 12.26 0.57
CA VAL A 458 -19.61 12.04 0.37
C VAL A 458 -20.14 13.20 -0.46
N THR A 459 -20.62 12.90 -1.66
CA THR A 459 -21.10 13.88 -2.66
C THR A 459 -22.23 13.24 -3.46
N CYS A 460 -23.05 14.04 -4.15
CA CYS A 460 -24.06 13.55 -5.09
C CYS A 460 -25.14 12.65 -4.48
N LEU A 461 -25.34 12.70 -3.15
CA LEU A 461 -26.37 11.95 -2.44
C LEU A 461 -27.55 12.85 -2.11
N LYS A 462 -28.76 12.42 -2.49
CA LYS A 462 -30.02 13.06 -2.12
C LYS A 462 -30.83 12.19 -1.15
N ASP A 463 -31.77 12.82 -0.46
CA ASP A 463 -32.81 12.19 0.35
C ASP A 463 -32.29 11.46 1.62
N GLY A 464 -32.74 10.23 1.89
CA GLY A 464 -32.59 9.61 3.21
C GLY A 464 -33.54 10.23 4.23
N PHE A 465 -33.15 10.23 5.51
CA PHE A 465 -33.89 10.81 6.64
C PHE A 465 -35.41 10.54 6.57
N GLU A 466 -36.25 11.57 6.42
CA GLU A 466 -37.71 11.46 6.35
C GLU A 466 -38.23 10.63 5.16
N MET A 467 -37.50 10.61 4.05
CA MET A 467 -37.84 9.82 2.85
C MET A 467 -37.23 8.41 2.87
N GLY A 468 -36.52 8.05 3.96
CA GLY A 468 -36.12 6.69 4.33
C GLY A 468 -35.02 6.03 3.49
N ARG A 469 -34.88 6.40 2.21
CA ARG A 469 -33.85 5.88 1.30
C ARG A 469 -33.01 7.02 0.74
N VAL A 470 -31.69 6.87 0.81
CA VAL A 470 -30.75 7.72 0.09
C VAL A 470 -30.69 7.35 -1.39
N ASN A 471 -30.74 8.36 -2.25
CA ASN A 471 -30.69 8.24 -3.71
C ASN A 471 -29.45 8.96 -4.26
N TRP A 472 -29.05 8.64 -5.50
CA TRP A 472 -28.03 9.40 -6.23
C TRP A 472 -28.67 10.59 -6.95
N ASN A 473 -28.00 11.74 -6.98
CA ASN A 473 -28.47 12.96 -7.62
C ASN A 473 -28.37 12.87 -9.16
N MET A 474 -29.30 12.15 -9.80
CA MET A 474 -29.33 11.96 -11.26
C MET A 474 -29.71 13.23 -12.04
N GLU A 475 -30.24 14.25 -11.39
CA GLU A 475 -30.58 15.53 -12.03
C GLU A 475 -29.31 16.32 -12.39
N ASP A 476 -28.30 16.26 -11.54
CA ASP A 476 -27.02 16.96 -11.72
C ASP A 476 -26.10 16.24 -12.73
N ALA A 477 -25.58 16.99 -13.69
CA ALA A 477 -24.74 16.46 -14.78
C ALA A 477 -23.34 16.01 -14.31
N GLY A 478 -22.76 16.66 -13.31
CA GLY A 478 -21.50 16.21 -12.71
C GLY A 478 -21.69 14.91 -11.94
N CYS A 479 -22.80 14.78 -11.22
CA CYS A 479 -23.17 13.56 -10.53
C CYS A 479 -23.46 12.39 -11.50
N ARG A 480 -24.07 12.62 -12.67
CA ARG A 480 -24.16 11.59 -13.72
C ARG A 480 -22.79 11.25 -14.33
N ALA A 481 -21.97 12.26 -14.59
CA ALA A 481 -20.63 12.06 -15.15
C ALA A 481 -19.73 11.19 -14.26
N LEU A 482 -19.79 11.32 -12.93
CA LEU A 482 -19.08 10.44 -11.99
C LEU A 482 -19.44 8.95 -12.15
N LEU A 483 -20.67 8.64 -12.58
CA LEU A 483 -21.11 7.26 -12.87
C LEU A 483 -20.78 6.81 -14.31
N GLY A 484 -20.22 7.71 -15.14
CA GLY A 484 -20.03 7.49 -16.57
C GLY A 484 -21.32 7.59 -17.39
N GLN A 485 -22.36 8.25 -16.87
CA GLN A 485 -23.60 8.55 -17.61
C GLN A 485 -23.56 9.97 -18.22
N PRO A 486 -24.24 10.20 -19.37
CA PRO A 486 -24.38 11.53 -19.99
C PRO A 486 -25.37 12.43 -19.23
#